data_AF-A0A2N2M4E0-F1
#
_entry.id   AF-A0A2N2M4E0-F1
#
_cell.length_a   1.000
_cell.length_b   1.000
_cell.length_c   1.000
_cell.angle_alpha   90.00
_cell.angle_beta   90.00
_cell.angle_gamma   90.00
#
_symmetry.space_group_name_H-M   'P 1'
#
loop_
_entity.id
_entity.type
_entity.pdbx_description
1 polymer ?
#
loop_
_entity_poly.entity_id
_entity_poly.type
_entity_poly.pdbx_seq_one_letter_code
_entity_poly.pdbx_strand_id
1 'polypeptide(L)'
;MEGFSVPKLEERLTDLMQQNIFKPYVIILDGLKFDESGRGLLLELKELAKKYSMRIWFTIHTHRHEPPTEDGLPLSFRHVEDLFDVLVQLVAEGPEVYIKVLKGRSSEAKQDVLLLDPATMLIKA
;
A
#
# COMPACT_ATOMS: atom_id res chain seq x y z
N MET A 1 12.42 22.58 -0.23
CA MET A 1 11.33 21.82 0.42
C MET A 1 11.96 20.61 1.06
N GLU A 2 11.76 20.39 2.36
CA GLU A 2 12.16 19.12 2.98
C GLU A 2 11.23 18.01 2.49
N GLY A 3 11.81 16.92 2.01
CA GLY A 3 11.06 15.75 1.52
C GLY A 3 10.46 14.92 2.65
N PHE A 4 9.65 13.94 2.27
CA PHE A 4 9.14 12.92 3.18
C PHE A 4 10.29 12.04 3.69
N SER A 5 10.25 11.66 4.97
CA SER A 5 11.13 10.65 5.57
C SER A 5 10.44 9.95 6.72
N VAL A 6 10.76 8.67 6.96
CA VAL A 6 10.19 7.90 8.07
C VAL A 6 10.57 8.47 9.44
N PRO A 7 11.82 8.93 9.68
CA PRO A 7 12.16 9.54 10.97
C PRO A 7 11.30 10.75 11.32
N LYS A 8 11.01 11.61 10.32
CA LYS A 8 10.18 12.80 10.53
C LYS A 8 8.70 12.43 10.74
N LEU A 9 8.21 11.40 10.05
CA LEU A 9 6.88 10.86 10.30
C LEU A 9 6.77 10.32 11.74
N GLU A 10 7.75 9.53 12.17
CA GLU A 10 7.81 8.94 13.49
C GLU A 10 7.83 10.00 14.59
N GLU A 11 8.68 11.03 14.48
CA GLU A 11 8.74 12.17 15.40
C GLU A 11 7.34 12.79 15.61
N ARG A 12 6.66 13.13 14.52
CA ARG A 12 5.33 13.75 14.57
C ARG A 12 4.27 12.83 15.16
N LEU A 13 4.33 11.53 14.85
CA LEU A 13 3.44 10.55 15.47
C LEU A 13 3.68 10.46 16.97
N THR A 14 4.95 10.41 17.40
CA THR A 14 5.30 10.32 18.81
C THR A 14 4.89 11.55 19.60
N ASP A 15 5.04 12.75 19.04
CA ASP A 15 4.60 13.99 19.69
C ASP A 15 3.10 13.94 20.03
N LEU A 16 2.29 13.53 19.05
CA LEU A 16 0.84 13.48 19.20
C LEU A 16 0.38 12.35 20.13
N MET A 17 1.08 11.21 20.11
CA MET A 17 0.83 10.10 21.04
C MET A 17 1.23 10.45 22.48
N GLN A 18 2.38 11.12 22.68
CA GLN A 18 2.85 11.55 24.01
C GLN A 18 1.94 12.60 24.65
N GLN A 19 1.35 13.47 23.83
CA GLN A 19 0.31 14.41 24.24
C GLN A 19 -1.05 13.74 24.50
N ASN A 20 -1.13 12.41 24.32
CA ASN A 20 -2.35 11.62 24.45
C ASN A 20 -3.51 12.12 23.57
N ILE A 21 -3.19 12.69 22.41
CA ILE A 21 -4.18 13.22 21.46
C ILE A 21 -4.80 12.07 20.67
N PHE A 22 -3.97 11.14 20.16
CA PHE A 22 -4.45 9.95 19.46
C PHE A 22 -3.39 8.84 19.45
N LYS A 23 -3.82 7.60 19.17
CA LYS A 23 -2.96 6.45 18.88
C LYS A 23 -3.47 5.77 17.60
N PRO A 24 -2.71 5.79 16.48
CA PRO A 24 -3.22 5.27 15.21
C PRO A 24 -3.25 3.75 15.20
N TYR A 25 -4.34 3.19 14.67
CA TYR A 25 -4.38 1.80 14.23
C TYR A 25 -4.00 1.64 12.75
N VAL A 26 -4.20 2.70 11.96
CA VAL A 26 -3.94 2.74 10.52
C VAL A 26 -3.36 4.11 10.14
N ILE A 27 -2.35 4.10 9.27
CA ILE A 27 -1.83 5.26 8.54
C ILE A 27 -2.04 5.01 7.06
N ILE A 28 -2.47 6.05 6.31
CA ILE A 28 -2.60 6.01 4.85
C ILE A 28 -1.65 7.04 4.26
N LEU A 29 -0.72 6.62 3.41
CA LEU A 29 0.18 7.49 2.66
C LEU A 29 -0.24 7.49 1.19
N ASP A 30 -0.73 8.62 0.70
CA ASP A 30 -1.17 8.72 -0.69
C ASP A 30 -0.01 9.15 -1.61
N GLY A 31 0.21 8.40 -2.69
CA GLY A 31 1.17 8.72 -3.74
C GLY A 31 2.62 8.46 -3.35
N LEU A 32 2.90 7.42 -2.57
CA LEU A 32 4.27 7.07 -2.20
C LEU A 32 5.06 6.71 -3.47
N LYS A 33 6.07 7.52 -3.77
CA LYS A 33 7.01 7.27 -4.87
C LYS A 33 8.24 6.56 -4.32
N PHE A 34 8.57 5.44 -4.92
CA PHE A 34 9.82 4.76 -4.64
C PHE A 34 10.31 4.09 -5.93
N ASP A 35 11.59 4.23 -6.23
CA ASP A 35 12.25 3.56 -7.37
C ASP A 35 13.04 2.34 -6.87
N GLU A 36 13.99 1.81 -7.65
CA GLU A 36 14.84 0.68 -7.22
C GLU A 36 15.65 0.99 -5.94
N SER A 37 15.91 2.25 -5.61
CA SER A 37 16.54 2.66 -4.34
C SER A 37 15.54 2.70 -3.16
N GLY A 38 14.25 2.54 -3.46
CA GLY A 38 13.11 2.67 -2.57
C GLY A 38 12.93 1.58 -1.52
N ARG A 39 13.59 0.43 -1.65
CA ARG A 39 13.48 -0.67 -0.68
C ARG A 39 13.82 -0.24 0.75
N GLY A 40 14.81 0.64 0.92
CA GLY A 40 15.19 1.19 2.23
C GLY A 40 14.04 1.92 2.92
N LEU A 41 13.34 2.78 2.18
CA LEU A 41 12.18 3.51 2.68
C LEU A 41 11.04 2.55 3.10
N LEU A 42 10.78 1.52 2.29
CA LEU A 42 9.75 0.53 2.60
C LEU A 42 10.10 -0.30 3.83
N LEU A 43 11.38 -0.63 4.02
CA LEU A 43 11.86 -1.33 5.20
C LEU A 43 11.67 -0.48 6.46
N GLU A 44 12.05 0.80 6.41
CA GLU A 44 11.81 1.75 7.51
C GLU A 44 10.32 1.85 7.86
N LEU A 45 9.44 1.94 6.86
CA LEU A 45 7.98 1.94 7.07
C LEU A 45 7.49 0.63 7.70
N LYS A 46 8.01 -0.52 7.27
CA LYS A 46 7.66 -1.83 7.84
C LYS A 46 8.06 -1.93 9.31
N GLU A 47 9.26 -1.46 9.66
CA GLU A 47 9.73 -1.44 11.05
C GLU A 47 8.93 -0.46 11.90
N LEU A 48 8.58 0.72 11.36
CA LEU A 48 7.70 1.67 12.03
C LEU A 48 6.33 1.06 12.34
N ALA A 49 5.71 0.39 11.35
CA ALA A 49 4.43 -0.28 11.51
C ALA A 49 4.47 -1.32 12.63
N LYS A 50 5.53 -2.15 12.68
CA LYS A 50 5.76 -3.14 13.75
C LYS A 50 5.94 -2.47 15.12
N LYS A 51 6.82 -1.46 15.21
CA LYS A 51 7.15 -0.77 16.45
C LYS A 51 5.92 -0.22 17.16
N TYR A 52 4.99 0.35 16.41
CA TYR A 52 3.76 0.95 16.96
C TYR A 52 2.53 0.05 16.85
N SER A 53 2.69 -1.20 16.38
CA SER A 53 1.59 -2.17 16.21
C SER A 53 0.43 -1.59 15.38
N MET A 54 0.77 -0.91 14.28
CA MET A 54 -0.17 -0.25 13.39
C MET A 54 -0.06 -0.77 11.96
N ARG A 55 -1.08 -0.52 11.15
CA ARG A 55 -1.06 -0.83 9.72
C ARG A 55 -0.70 0.43 8.93
N ILE A 56 0.16 0.30 7.94
CA ILE A 56 0.45 1.38 7.01
C ILE A 56 0.00 0.93 5.63
N TRP A 57 -0.95 1.68 5.06
CA TRP A 57 -1.39 1.54 3.68
C TRP A 57 -0.80 2.67 2.86
N PHE A 58 -0.45 2.37 1.61
CA PHE A 58 -0.03 3.41 0.70
C PHE A 58 -0.39 3.08 -0.73
N THR A 59 -0.66 4.13 -1.50
CA THR A 59 -0.87 4.02 -2.94
C THR A 59 0.46 4.26 -3.63
N ILE A 60 0.68 3.49 -4.69
CA ILE A 60 1.88 3.53 -5.52
C ILE A 60 1.49 3.60 -6.98
N HIS A 61 2.30 4.27 -7.77
CA HIS A 61 2.14 4.25 -9.22
C HIS A 61 3.06 3.19 -9.80
N THR A 62 2.47 2.19 -10.46
CA THR A 62 3.21 1.23 -11.28
C THR A 62 3.41 1.79 -12.68
N HIS A 63 4.49 1.40 -13.36
CA HIS A 63 4.69 1.75 -14.76
C HIS A 63 3.62 1.06 -15.63
N ARG A 64 2.82 1.85 -16.36
CA ARG A 64 1.63 1.37 -17.11
C ARG A 64 1.92 0.34 -18.21
N HIS A 65 3.17 0.16 -18.59
CA HIS A 65 3.57 -0.69 -19.72
C HIS A 65 4.38 -1.92 -19.30
N GLU A 66 4.50 -2.19 -18.00
CA GLU A 66 5.18 -3.39 -17.55
C GLU A 66 4.22 -4.59 -17.60
N PRO A 67 4.53 -5.63 -18.40
CA PRO A 67 3.70 -6.84 -18.42
C PRO A 67 3.77 -7.53 -17.06
N PRO A 68 2.64 -7.99 -16.49
CA PRO A 68 2.64 -8.73 -15.24
C PRO A 68 3.32 -10.09 -15.40
N THR A 69 3.92 -10.61 -14.33
CA THR A 69 4.37 -12.01 -14.25
C THR A 69 3.19 -12.97 -14.08
N GLU A 70 3.44 -14.29 -14.08
CA GLU A 70 2.39 -15.33 -13.98
C GLU A 70 1.48 -15.18 -12.74
N ASP A 71 1.99 -14.58 -11.67
CA ASP A 71 1.29 -14.28 -10.42
C ASP A 71 0.67 -12.87 -10.37
N GLY A 72 0.74 -12.10 -11.46
CA GLY A 72 0.12 -10.78 -11.60
C GLY A 72 0.97 -9.62 -11.08
N LEU A 73 2.12 -9.88 -10.45
CA LEU A 73 3.01 -8.82 -9.94
C LEU A 73 3.87 -8.23 -11.07
N PRO A 74 4.13 -6.91 -11.08
CA PRO A 74 5.14 -6.34 -11.97
C PRO A 74 6.54 -6.82 -11.57
N LEU A 75 7.41 -7.10 -12.55
CA LEU A 75 8.78 -7.57 -12.29
C LEU A 75 9.58 -6.57 -11.44
N SER A 76 9.41 -5.27 -11.71
CA SER A 76 9.98 -4.16 -10.94
C SER A 76 9.59 -4.19 -9.46
N PHE A 77 8.49 -4.86 -9.11
CA PHE A 77 7.99 -4.95 -7.74
C PHE A 77 8.52 -6.15 -6.95
N ARG A 78 9.12 -7.13 -7.63
CA ARG A 78 9.55 -8.41 -7.02
C ARG A 78 10.55 -8.22 -5.90
N HIS A 79 11.47 -7.28 -6.08
CA HIS A 79 12.53 -7.01 -5.11
C HIS A 79 12.03 -6.40 -3.79
N VAL A 80 10.74 -6.02 -3.68
CA VAL A 80 10.12 -5.46 -2.47
C VAL A 80 8.89 -6.23 -1.99
N GLU A 81 8.44 -7.23 -2.75
CA GLU A 81 7.21 -8.00 -2.47
C GLU A 81 7.18 -8.57 -1.05
N ASP A 82 8.32 -9.02 -0.54
CA ASP A 82 8.49 -9.61 0.79
C ASP A 82 8.14 -8.64 1.94
N LEU A 83 8.23 -7.33 1.72
CA LEU A 83 7.95 -6.31 2.73
C LEU A 83 6.44 -6.11 2.96
N PHE A 84 5.60 -6.53 2.02
CA PHE A 84 4.16 -6.32 2.07
C PHE A 84 3.43 -7.52 2.66
N ASP A 85 2.48 -7.26 3.57
CA ASP A 85 1.57 -8.31 4.06
C ASP A 85 0.41 -8.54 3.10
N VAL A 86 -0.06 -7.46 2.46
CA VAL A 86 -1.17 -7.45 1.49
C VAL A 86 -0.78 -6.58 0.30
N LEU A 87 -1.12 -7.05 -0.91
CA LEU A 87 -0.98 -6.29 -2.15
C LEU A 87 -2.30 -6.30 -2.90
N VAL A 88 -2.78 -5.11 -3.27
CA VAL A 88 -4.01 -4.91 -4.03
C VAL A 88 -3.71 -4.04 -5.24
N GLN A 89 -4.17 -4.48 -6.40
CA GLN A 89 -4.03 -3.77 -7.67
C GLN A 89 -5.39 -3.28 -8.14
N LEU A 90 -5.43 -2.03 -8.58
CA LEU A 90 -6.57 -1.47 -9.30
C LEU A 90 -6.33 -1.60 -10.79
N VAL A 91 -7.25 -2.26 -11.51
CA VAL A 91 -7.15 -2.49 -12.96
C VAL A 91 -8.34 -1.86 -13.65
N ALA A 92 -8.10 -0.84 -14.47
CA ALA A 92 -9.15 -0.23 -15.28
C ALA A 92 -9.37 -1.06 -16.56
N GLU A 93 -10.59 -1.58 -16.74
CA GLU A 93 -11.01 -2.32 -17.93
C GLU A 93 -12.29 -1.66 -18.46
N GLY A 94 -12.15 -0.80 -19.50
CA GLY A 94 -13.26 0.00 -20.00
C GLY A 94 -13.77 1.02 -18.97
N PRO A 95 -15.08 1.05 -18.66
CA PRO A 95 -15.65 1.96 -17.66
C PRO A 95 -15.52 1.43 -16.23
N GLU A 96 -14.98 0.23 -16.03
CA GLU A 96 -14.93 -0.45 -14.74
C GLU A 96 -13.52 -0.45 -14.17
N VAL A 97 -13.41 -0.42 -12.84
CA VAL A 97 -12.14 -0.54 -12.12
C VAL A 97 -12.21 -1.77 -11.21
N TYR A 98 -11.41 -2.78 -11.51
CA TYR A 98 -11.36 -4.04 -10.77
C TYR A 98 -10.36 -3.96 -9.63
N ILE A 99 -10.71 -4.50 -8.46
CA ILE A 99 -9.83 -4.63 -7.30
C ILE A 99 -9.30 -6.07 -7.26
N LYS A 100 -8.04 -6.26 -7.66
CA LYS A 100 -7.38 -7.58 -7.68
C LYS A 100 -6.44 -7.71 -6.48
N VAL A 101 -6.65 -8.71 -5.64
CA VAL A 101 -5.71 -9.02 -4.53
C VAL A 101 -4.57 -9.88 -5.07
N LEU A 102 -3.36 -9.33 -5.08
CA LEU A 102 -2.13 -10.00 -5.55
C LEU A 102 -1.42 -10.77 -4.42
N LYS A 103 -1.52 -10.30 -3.17
CA LYS A 103 -0.93 -10.95 -1.99
C LYS A 103 -1.81 -10.77 -0.77
N GLY A 104 -1.75 -11.71 0.18
CA GLY A 104 -2.45 -11.64 1.46
C GLY A 104 -3.83 -12.30 1.48
N ARG A 105 -4.12 -13.17 0.50
CA ARG A 105 -5.34 -13.99 0.50
C ARG A 105 -5.21 -15.17 1.47
N SER A 106 -6.30 -15.47 2.17
CA SER A 106 -6.51 -16.79 2.78
C SER A 106 -6.85 -17.81 1.70
N SER A 107 -6.38 -19.05 1.86
CA SER A 107 -6.71 -20.19 0.99
C SER A 107 -8.22 -20.51 0.95
N GLU A 108 -8.99 -20.03 1.92
CA GLU A 108 -10.43 -20.28 2.05
C GLU A 108 -11.31 -19.14 1.50
N ALA A 109 -10.71 -18.03 1.06
CA ALA A 109 -11.47 -16.85 0.63
C ALA A 109 -12.00 -17.01 -0.81
N LYS A 110 -13.34 -17.04 -0.96
CA LYS A 110 -14.02 -16.98 -2.27
C LYS A 110 -13.53 -15.75 -3.08
N GLN A 111 -13.38 -15.91 -4.39
CA GLN A 111 -13.17 -14.81 -5.31
C GLN A 111 -14.51 -14.10 -5.55
N ASP A 112 -14.85 -13.16 -4.67
CA ASP A 112 -15.83 -12.16 -5.03
C ASP A 112 -15.13 -11.11 -5.90
N VAL A 113 -15.73 -10.80 -7.05
CA VAL A 113 -15.22 -9.76 -7.94
C VAL A 113 -15.58 -8.43 -7.31
N LEU A 114 -14.59 -7.74 -6.76
CA LEU A 114 -14.77 -6.39 -6.22
C LEU A 114 -14.51 -5.37 -7.32
N LEU A 115 -15.50 -4.53 -7.58
CA LEU A 115 -15.39 -3.40 -8.51
C LEU A 115 -15.39 -2.09 -7.74
N LEU A 116 -14.70 -1.10 -8.26
CA LEU A 116 -14.79 0.29 -7.85
C LEU A 116 -15.58 1.05 -8.93
N ASP A 117 -16.66 1.70 -8.52
CA ASP A 117 -17.39 2.60 -9.41
C ASP A 117 -16.64 3.93 -9.55
N PRO A 118 -16.16 4.31 -10.75
CA PRO A 118 -15.35 5.51 -10.91
C PRO A 118 -16.15 6.82 -10.75
N ALA A 119 -17.48 6.78 -10.85
CA ALA A 119 -18.32 7.95 -10.63
C ALA A 119 -18.59 8.21 -9.15
N THR A 120 -18.69 7.16 -8.33
CA THR A 120 -18.97 7.29 -6.89
C THR A 120 -17.76 7.06 -5.99
N MET A 121 -16.69 6.45 -6.51
CA MET A 121 -15.53 5.96 -5.76
C MET A 121 -15.89 4.93 -4.68
N LEU A 122 -17.03 4.24 -4.80
CA LEU A 122 -17.48 3.21 -3.87
C LEU A 122 -17.25 1.80 -4.43
N ILE A 123 -17.04 0.85 -3.51
CA ILE A 123 -16.90 -0.57 -3.85
C ILE A 123 -18.28 -1.17 -4.14
N LYS A 124 -18.37 -1.94 -5.23
CA LYS A 124 -19.49 -2.80 -5.61
C LYS A 124 -19.02 -4.26 -5.52
N ALA A 125 -19.87 -5.11 -4.96
CA ALA A 125 -19.70 -6.56 -4.87
C ALA A 125 -20.89 -7.25 -5.54
#